data_AF-A0A1C5TN43-F1
#
_entry.id   AF-A0A1C5TN43-F1
#
_cell.length_a   1.000
_cell.length_b   1.000
_cell.length_c   1.000
_cell.angle_alpha   90.00
_cell.angle_beta   90.00
_cell.angle_gamma   90.00
#
_symmetry.space_group_name_H-M   'P 1'
#
loop_
_entity.id
_entity.type
_entity.pdbx_description
1 polymer ?
#
loop_
_entity_poly.entity_id
_entity_poly.type
_entity_poly.pdbx_seq_one_letter_code
_entity_poly.pdbx_strand_id
1 'polypeptide(L)'
;MPVYEGTYQVYTEALGVLFPVDSMDSCEEMMIQDWPGALYKKDDTAFLCWTYSPEVTYVLEYTPSKIDDSEIIKMAESAEPVK
;
A
#
# COMPACT_ATOMS: atom_id res chain seq x y z
N MET A 1 1.24 20.95 -17.38
CA MET A 1 0.46 19.98 -16.59
C MET A 1 0.26 20.62 -15.22
N PRO A 2 -0.97 20.82 -14.73
CA PRO A 2 -1.13 21.43 -13.42
C PRO A 2 -0.57 20.46 -12.38
N VAL A 3 0.36 20.96 -11.57
CA VAL A 3 0.85 20.29 -10.37
C VAL A 3 -0.32 20.31 -9.40
N TYR A 4 -0.99 19.17 -9.22
CA TYR A 4 -1.98 19.04 -8.15
C TYR A 4 -1.21 19.01 -6.83
N GLU A 5 -1.26 20.12 -6.09
CA GLU A 5 -0.74 20.23 -4.71
C GLU A 5 -1.65 19.47 -3.73
N GLY A 6 -1.79 18.17 -3.93
CA GLY A 6 -2.37 17.23 -2.96
C GLY A 6 -1.37 16.10 -2.80
N THR A 7 -0.89 15.90 -1.57
CA THR A 7 -0.14 14.70 -1.19
C THR A 7 -0.88 13.48 -1.73
N TYR A 8 -0.34 12.82 -2.74
CA TYR A 8 -0.95 11.59 -3.24
C TYR A 8 -0.98 10.62 -2.04
N GLN A 9 -2.17 10.23 -1.59
CA GLN A 9 -2.39 9.36 -0.44
C GLN A 9 -3.10 8.10 -0.95
N VAL A 10 -2.88 6.96 -0.30
CA VAL A 10 -3.57 5.72 -0.65
C VAL A 10 -5.08 5.88 -0.43
N TYR A 11 -5.90 5.45 -1.39
CA TYR A 11 -7.37 5.60 -1.34
C TYR A 11 -8.02 4.63 -0.36
N THR A 12 -8.18 5.05 0.89
CA THR A 12 -8.72 4.23 1.99
C THR A 12 -10.15 3.75 1.75
N GLU A 13 -11.00 4.52 1.06
CA GLU A 13 -12.36 4.09 0.70
C GLU A 13 -12.37 2.84 -0.17
N ALA A 14 -11.46 2.77 -1.16
CA ALA A 14 -11.32 1.61 -2.02
C ALA A 14 -10.73 0.40 -1.25
N LEU A 15 -9.75 0.65 -0.39
CA LEU A 15 -9.17 -0.38 0.48
C LEU A 15 -10.20 -0.94 1.48
N GLY A 16 -11.14 -0.11 1.94
CA GLY A 16 -12.24 -0.51 2.83
C GLY A 16 -13.15 -1.61 2.26
N VAL A 17 -13.13 -1.83 0.95
CA VAL A 17 -13.80 -2.96 0.29
C VAL A 17 -13.05 -4.27 0.47
N LEU A 18 -11.72 -4.21 0.65
CA LEU A 18 -10.84 -5.37 0.78
C LEU A 18 -10.62 -5.77 2.24
N PHE A 19 -10.40 -4.81 3.12
CA PHE A 19 -10.16 -5.04 4.55
C PHE A 19 -10.63 -3.87 5.42
N PRO A 20 -10.92 -4.07 6.72
CA PRO A 20 -11.45 -3.01 7.58
C PRO A 20 -10.35 -2.04 8.01
N VAL A 21 -10.03 -1.06 7.16
CA VAL A 21 -8.97 -0.05 7.34
C VAL A 21 -9.00 0.61 8.73
N ASP A 22 -10.18 1.01 9.20
CA ASP A 22 -10.36 1.70 10.49
C ASP A 22 -10.11 0.80 11.71
N SER A 23 -10.00 -0.52 11.50
CA SER A 23 -9.80 -1.52 12.55
C SER A 23 -8.40 -2.13 12.54
N MET A 24 -7.48 -1.56 11.77
CA MET A 24 -6.07 -1.97 11.74
C MET A 24 -5.32 -1.45 12.96
N ASP A 25 -4.35 -2.21 13.46
CA ASP A 25 -3.59 -1.86 14.67
C ASP A 25 -2.56 -0.76 14.38
N SER A 26 -2.03 -0.72 13.16
CA SER A 26 -1.09 0.32 12.72
C SER A 26 -1.18 0.59 11.22
N CYS A 27 -0.81 1.80 10.83
CA CYS A 27 -0.60 2.22 9.45
C CYS A 27 0.70 3.02 9.38
N GLU A 28 1.62 2.61 8.50
CA GLU A 28 2.84 3.35 8.18
C GLU A 28 2.78 3.84 6.73
N GLU A 29 2.76 5.16 6.54
CA GLU A 29 2.83 5.76 5.21
C GLU A 29 4.28 5.71 4.67
N MET A 30 4.43 5.37 3.40
CA MET A 30 5.72 5.19 2.75
C MET A 30 5.63 5.48 1.24
N MET A 31 6.76 5.33 0.55
CA MET A 31 6.81 5.35 -0.91
C MET A 31 7.22 3.97 -1.41
N ILE A 32 6.50 3.46 -2.40
CA ILE A 32 6.91 2.29 -3.18
C ILE A 32 7.34 2.81 -4.54
N GLN A 33 8.64 2.75 -4.83
CA GLN A 33 9.26 3.53 -5.90
C GLN A 33 8.94 5.04 -5.71
N ASP A 34 8.28 5.67 -6.69
CA ASP A 34 7.82 7.06 -6.63
C ASP A 34 6.30 7.17 -6.35
N TRP A 35 5.66 6.08 -5.94
CA TRP A 35 4.22 6.04 -5.66
C TRP A 35 3.94 6.03 -4.16
N PRO A 36 2.88 6.72 -3.72
CA PRO A 36 2.46 6.64 -2.33
C PRO A 36 1.99 5.26 -1.97
N GLY A 37 2.45 4.81 -0.82
CA GLY A 37 2.06 3.54 -0.23
C GLY A 37 1.76 3.67 1.25
N ALA A 38 1.14 2.61 1.75
CA ALA A 38 0.83 2.45 3.17
C ALA A 38 0.94 0.97 3.53
N LEU A 39 1.54 0.69 4.68
CA LEU A 39 1.61 -0.63 5.27
C LEU A 39 0.66 -0.69 6.46
N TYR A 40 -0.42 -1.44 6.31
CA TYR A 40 -1.38 -1.70 7.38
C TYR A 40 -1.05 -3.02 8.05
N LYS A 41 -1.14 -3.07 9.39
CA LYS A 41 -0.95 -4.31 10.15
C LYS A 41 -2.07 -4.52 11.14
N LYS A 42 -2.43 -5.79 11.31
CA LYS A 42 -3.35 -6.26 12.33
C LYS A 42 -2.97 -7.67 12.73
N ASP A 43 -2.72 -7.88 14.02
CA ASP A 43 -2.21 -9.16 14.53
C ASP A 43 -1.00 -9.65 13.69
N ASP A 44 -1.08 -10.84 13.09
CA ASP A 44 -0.06 -11.41 12.19
C ASP A 44 -0.47 -11.35 10.71
N THR A 45 -1.23 -10.32 10.34
CA THR A 45 -1.61 -10.02 8.95
C THR A 45 -1.19 -8.60 8.59
N ALA A 46 -0.59 -8.45 7.41
CA ALA A 46 -0.18 -7.17 6.87
C ALA A 46 -0.69 -6.97 5.44
N PHE A 47 -1.00 -5.72 5.12
CA PHE A 47 -1.40 -5.28 3.78
C PHE A 47 -0.45 -4.15 3.34
N LEU A 48 0.38 -4.42 2.34
CA LEU A 48 1.15 -3.38 1.66
C LEU A 48 0.32 -2.86 0.48
N CYS A 49 0.00 -1.57 0.50
CA CYS A 49 -0.83 -0.91 -0.52
C CYS A 49 -0.02 0.20 -1.18
N TRP A 50 -0.10 0.35 -2.52
CA TRP A 50 0.46 1.52 -3.20
C TRP A 50 -0.36 1.91 -4.43
N THR A 51 -0.36 3.19 -4.76
CA THR A 51 -1.25 3.77 -5.78
C THR A 51 -0.45 4.33 -6.95
N TYR A 52 -0.45 3.61 -8.07
CA TYR A 52 0.25 4.00 -9.30
C TYR A 52 -0.43 5.17 -10.01
N SER A 53 -1.77 5.15 -10.07
CA SER A 53 -2.61 6.22 -10.62
C SER A 53 -3.90 6.34 -9.79
N PRO A 54 -4.67 7.43 -9.91
CA PRO A 54 -5.96 7.58 -9.23
C PRO A 54 -6.92 6.39 -9.40
N GLU A 55 -6.79 5.67 -10.51
CA GLU A 55 -7.63 4.54 -10.89
C GLU A 55 -7.05 3.18 -10.51
N VAL A 56 -5.76 3.09 -10.14
CA VAL A 56 -5.05 1.82 -9.94
C VAL A 56 -4.29 1.82 -8.61
N THR A 57 -4.76 0.98 -7.69
CA THR A 57 -4.07 0.64 -6.44
C THR A 57 -3.73 -0.85 -6.41
N TYR A 58 -2.53 -1.17 -5.97
CA TYR A 58 -2.06 -2.53 -5.73
C TYR A 58 -2.11 -2.82 -4.24
N VAL A 59 -2.46 -4.06 -3.91
CA VAL A 59 -2.54 -4.54 -2.53
C VAL A 59 -1.88 -5.92 -2.44
N LEU A 60 -0.95 -6.08 -1.53
CA LEU A 60 -0.33 -7.35 -1.16
C LEU A 60 -0.69 -7.70 0.28
N GLU A 61 -1.41 -8.80 0.47
CA GLU A 61 -1.66 -9.41 1.78
C GLU A 61 -0.58 -10.44 2.10
N TYR A 62 -0.03 -10.41 3.31
CA TYR A 62 0.97 -11.38 3.78
C TYR A 62 0.97 -11.55 5.30
N THR A 63 1.67 -12.58 5.76
CA THR A 63 1.87 -12.90 7.18
C THR A 63 3.27 -12.45 7.62
N PRO A 64 3.41 -11.38 8.43
CA PRO A 64 4.73 -10.86 8.86
C PRO A 64 5.62 -11.88 9.58
N SER A 65 5.04 -12.86 10.30
CA SER A 65 5.82 -13.93 10.92
C SER A 65 6.48 -14.90 9.93
N LYS A 66 6.05 -14.91 8.66
CA LYS A 66 6.57 -15.81 7.61
C LYS A 66 7.49 -15.10 6.63
N ILE A 67 7.24 -13.82 6.37
CA ILE A 67 8.03 -13.00 5.44
C ILE A 67 8.14 -11.58 6.00
N ASP A 68 9.36 -11.08 6.04
CA ASP A 68 9.66 -9.76 6.56
C ASP A 68 9.12 -8.67 5.63
N ASP A 69 8.66 -7.56 6.22
CA ASP A 69 8.11 -6.44 5.46
C ASP A 69 9.11 -5.93 4.40
N SER A 70 10.41 -5.92 4.72
CA SER A 70 11.45 -5.46 3.79
C SER A 70 11.56 -6.30 2.54
N GLU A 71 11.26 -7.60 2.61
CA GLU A 71 11.25 -8.48 1.44
C GLU A 71 10.00 -8.22 0.58
N ILE A 72 8.84 -8.01 1.20
CA ILE A 72 7.61 -7.64 0.49
C ILE A 72 7.74 -6.27 -0.17
N ILE A 73 8.36 -5.30 0.50
CA ILE A 73 8.61 -3.97 -0.05
C ILE A 73 9.53 -4.07 -1.27
N LYS A 74 10.65 -4.82 -1.20
CA LYS A 74 11.51 -5.06 -2.38
C LYS A 74 10.76 -5.73 -3.53
N MET A 75 9.87 -6.67 -3.23
CA MET A 75 9.03 -7.30 -4.26
C MET A 75 8.10 -6.28 -4.92
N ALA A 76 7.46 -5.41 -4.13
CA ALA A 76 6.60 -4.34 -4.66
C ALA A 76 7.41 -3.32 -5.48
N GLU A 77 8.59 -2.93 -5.02
CA GLU A 77 9.50 -2.05 -5.75
C GLU A 77 10.02 -2.66 -7.06
N SER A 78 10.01 -3.99 -7.20
CA SER A 78 10.40 -4.66 -8.45
C SER A 78 9.28 -4.75 -9.49
N ALA A 79 8.04 -4.39 -9.12
CA ALA A 79 6.89 -4.51 -10.01
C ALA A 79 6.91 -3.45 -11.12
N GLU A 80 6.69 -3.88 -12.37
CA GLU A 80 6.49 -2.97 -13.48
C GLU A 80 5.04 -2.44 -13.50
N PRO A 81 4.81 -1.17 -13.86
CA PRO A 81 3.46 -0.65 -14.07
C PRO A 81 2.71 -1.44 -15.15
N VAL A 82 1.42 -1.69 -14.93
CA VAL A 82 0.53 -2.18 -15.97
C VAL A 82 0.40 -1.11 -17.06
N LYS A 83 0.75 -1.46 -18.30
CA LYS A 83 0.66 -0.59 -19.50
C LYS A 83 -0.72 -0.59 -20.13
#